data_AF-A0A1V3XH26-F1
#
_entry.id   AF-A0A1V3XH26-F1
#
_cell.length_a   1.000
_cell.length_b   1.000
_cell.length_c   1.000
_cell.angle_alpha   90.00
_cell.angle_beta   90.00
_cell.angle_gamma   90.00
#
_symmetry.space_group_name_H-M   'P 1'
#
loop_
_entity.id
_entity.type
_entity.pdbx_description
1 polymer ?
#
loop_
_entity_poly.entity_id
_entity_poly.type
_entity_poly.pdbx_seq_one_letter_code
_entity_poly.pdbx_strand_id
1 'polypeptide(L)'
;MTIGGLNLAVASTTRHKAEAFEAVRCLRNLQNQKYVSIQGGLPAVRASLYSDPQFQAKYPMYEIIRQQLTDAAVRPATPAYQAVSLRLAAALSPVTKIDPERTADDITAQVQKAVDGKGLLP
;
A
#
# COMPACT_ATOMS: atom_id res chain seq x y z
N MET A 1 7.46 6.83 -6.94
CA MET A 1 6.84 6.44 -5.64
C MET A 1 6.06 5.15 -5.84
N THR A 2 6.09 4.21 -4.89
CA THR A 2 5.23 3.02 -4.94
C THR A 2 3.93 3.27 -4.21
N ILE A 3 2.79 2.76 -4.73
CA ILE A 3 1.49 2.91 -4.07
C ILE A 3 1.43 2.08 -2.77
N GLY A 4 0.95 2.74 -1.72
CA GLY A 4 0.62 2.14 -0.42
C GLY A 4 -0.84 2.39 -0.06
N GLY A 5 -1.18 2.24 1.21
CA GLY A 5 -2.51 2.53 1.75
C GLY A 5 -3.23 1.30 2.29
N LEU A 6 -4.53 1.44 2.49
CA LEU A 6 -5.39 0.46 3.16
C LEU A 6 -6.63 0.18 2.32
N ASN A 7 -6.96 -1.10 2.18
CA ASN A 7 -8.24 -1.54 1.62
C ASN A 7 -9.15 -1.99 2.75
N LEU A 8 -10.41 -1.54 2.72
CA LEU A 8 -11.45 -2.06 3.61
C LEU A 8 -12.08 -3.29 2.95
N ALA A 9 -12.07 -4.41 3.66
CA ALA A 9 -12.65 -5.68 3.21
C ALA A 9 -13.61 -6.24 4.25
N VAL A 10 -14.68 -6.88 3.78
CA VAL A 10 -15.63 -7.62 4.62
C VAL A 10 -15.18 -9.07 4.69
N ALA A 11 -14.91 -9.58 5.88
CA ALA A 11 -14.52 -10.96 6.08
C ALA A 11 -15.62 -11.92 5.59
N SER A 12 -15.23 -12.98 4.89
CA SER A 12 -16.17 -13.99 4.35
C SER A 12 -16.97 -14.71 5.45
N THR A 13 -16.42 -14.77 6.66
CA THR A 13 -16.95 -15.45 7.86
C THR A 13 -17.90 -14.58 8.70
N THR A 14 -18.13 -13.31 8.33
CA THR A 14 -19.05 -12.45 9.11
C THR A 14 -20.48 -12.96 9.05
N ARG A 15 -21.20 -12.81 10.18
CA ARG A 15 -22.64 -13.06 10.27
C ARG A 15 -23.50 -11.86 9.81
N HIS A 16 -22.90 -10.68 9.67
CA HIS A 16 -23.58 -9.40 9.38
C HIS A 16 -23.03 -8.77 8.10
N LYS A 17 -23.21 -9.44 6.95
CA LYS A 17 -22.59 -9.00 5.68
C LYS A 17 -23.13 -7.65 5.23
N ALA A 18 -24.45 -7.45 5.26
CA ALA A 18 -25.07 -6.22 4.77
C ALA A 18 -24.62 -5.00 5.59
N GLU A 19 -24.65 -5.12 6.91
CA GLU A 19 -24.25 -4.09 7.87
C GLU A 19 -22.75 -3.79 7.77
N ALA A 20 -21.91 -4.82 7.57
CA ALA A 20 -20.48 -4.62 7.34
C ALA A 20 -20.21 -3.83 6.05
N PHE A 21 -20.94 -4.11 4.95
CA PHE A 21 -20.82 -3.33 3.73
C PHE A 21 -21.33 -1.89 3.91
N GLU A 22 -22.42 -1.67 4.65
CA GLU A 22 -22.90 -0.33 5.01
C GLU A 22 -21.86 0.44 5.84
N ALA A 23 -21.21 -0.21 6.81
CA ALA A 23 -20.13 0.39 7.58
C ALA A 23 -18.97 0.82 6.68
N VAL A 24 -18.54 -0.04 5.74
CA VAL A 24 -17.48 0.31 4.78
C VAL A 24 -17.89 1.50 3.90
N ARG A 25 -19.15 1.56 3.44
CA ARG A 25 -19.68 2.71 2.67
C ARG A 25 -19.62 4.01 3.49
N CYS A 26 -20.02 3.95 4.76
CA CYS A 26 -19.97 5.08 5.68
C CYS A 26 -18.52 5.56 5.88
N LEU A 27 -17.59 4.66 6.23
CA LEU A 27 -16.19 4.99 6.49
C LEU A 27 -15.50 5.67 5.30
N ARG A 28 -15.88 5.33 4.06
CA ARG A 28 -15.27 5.88 2.83
C ARG A 28 -16.09 6.98 2.15
N ASN A 29 -17.11 7.52 2.82
CA ASN A 29 -17.87 8.64 2.30
C ASN A 29 -16.99 9.91 2.20
N LEU A 30 -17.48 10.96 1.54
CA LEU A 30 -16.71 12.17 1.28
C LEU A 30 -16.27 12.87 2.59
N GLN A 31 -17.19 13.00 3.55
CA GLN A 31 -16.97 13.69 4.81
C GLN A 31 -15.90 12.97 5.65
N ASN A 32 -16.01 11.66 5.78
CA ASN A 32 -15.08 10.83 6.56
C ASN A 32 -13.71 10.76 5.88
N GLN A 33 -13.64 10.70 4.55
CA GLN A 33 -12.37 10.81 3.82
C GLN A 33 -11.71 12.17 4.07
N LYS A 34 -12.45 13.27 3.97
CA LYS A 34 -11.94 14.63 4.27
C LYS A 34 -11.43 14.72 5.72
N TYR A 35 -12.20 14.19 6.67
CA TYR A 35 -11.83 14.16 8.08
C TYR A 35 -10.53 13.40 8.32
N VAL A 36 -10.45 12.15 7.85
CA VAL A 36 -9.27 11.28 8.05
C VAL A 36 -8.03 11.86 7.39
N SER A 37 -8.17 12.52 6.23
CA SER A 37 -7.03 13.20 5.60
C SER A 37 -6.58 14.43 6.36
N ILE A 38 -7.49 15.34 6.73
CA ILE A 38 -7.10 16.58 7.41
C ILE A 38 -6.60 16.31 8.83
N GLN A 39 -7.26 15.42 9.57
CA GLN A 39 -6.95 15.18 10.99
C GLN A 39 -5.96 14.03 11.19
N GLY A 40 -5.97 13.02 10.31
CA GLY A 40 -5.14 11.82 10.40
C GLY A 40 -3.98 11.78 9.39
N GLY A 41 -3.88 12.74 8.48
CA GLY A 41 -2.78 12.85 7.52
C GLY A 41 -2.84 11.88 6.34
N LEU A 42 -3.74 10.88 6.36
CA LEU A 42 -3.81 9.86 5.31
C LEU A 42 -4.36 10.43 4.00
N PRO A 43 -3.72 10.20 2.84
CA PRO A 43 -4.21 10.65 1.54
C PRO A 43 -5.64 10.20 1.25
N ALA A 44 -6.45 11.10 0.69
CA ALA A 44 -7.80 10.77 0.26
C ALA A 44 -7.75 9.88 -1.00
N VAL A 45 -8.60 8.86 -1.06
CA VAL A 45 -8.77 8.06 -2.30
C VAL A 45 -9.83 8.64 -3.24
N ARG A 46 -10.50 9.73 -2.84
CA ARG A 46 -11.51 10.43 -3.65
C ARG A 46 -10.89 11.62 -4.35
N ALA A 47 -10.73 11.51 -5.67
CA ALA A 47 -10.16 12.57 -6.51
C ALA A 47 -10.86 13.93 -6.33
N SER A 48 -12.18 13.93 -6.08
CA SER A 48 -12.97 15.16 -5.89
C SER A 48 -12.51 16.01 -4.70
N LEU A 49 -11.90 15.41 -3.65
CA LEU A 49 -11.41 16.17 -2.50
C LEU A 49 -10.19 17.05 -2.84
N TYR A 50 -9.39 16.65 -3.82
CA TYR A 50 -8.21 17.42 -4.21
C TYR A 50 -8.55 18.74 -4.94
N SER A 51 -9.81 18.94 -5.31
CA SER A 51 -10.32 20.20 -5.88
C SER A 51 -11.10 21.04 -4.86
N ASP A 52 -11.27 20.58 -3.60
CA ASP A 52 -11.99 21.31 -2.55
C ASP A 52 -11.08 22.39 -1.92
N PRO A 53 -11.42 23.69 -1.99
CA PRO A 53 -10.56 24.76 -1.47
C PRO A 53 -10.24 24.65 0.03
N GLN A 54 -11.19 24.16 0.84
CA GLN A 54 -10.97 23.96 2.27
C GLN A 54 -10.02 22.78 2.50
N PHE A 55 -10.12 21.74 1.66
CA PHE A 55 -9.19 20.62 1.72
C PHE A 55 -7.77 21.07 1.38
N GLN A 56 -7.60 21.81 0.28
CA GLN A 56 -6.31 22.36 -0.13
C GLN A 56 -5.68 23.24 0.95
N ALA A 57 -6.49 24.10 1.60
CA ALA A 57 -6.02 24.96 2.68
C ALA A 57 -5.59 24.21 3.96
N LYS A 58 -6.17 23.04 4.22
CA LYS A 58 -5.91 22.25 5.45
C LYS A 58 -4.99 21.05 5.22
N TYR A 59 -4.77 20.65 3.98
CA TYR A 59 -3.96 19.51 3.56
C TYR A 59 -2.94 19.97 2.49
N PRO A 60 -1.92 20.75 2.87
CA PRO A 60 -1.10 21.53 1.91
C PRO A 60 -0.28 20.67 0.94
N MET A 61 -0.05 19.40 1.28
CA MET A 61 0.62 18.41 0.42
C MET A 61 -0.31 17.79 -0.64
N TYR A 62 -1.55 18.28 -0.79
CA TYR A 62 -2.55 17.70 -1.70
C TYR A 62 -2.05 17.58 -3.16
N GLU A 63 -1.32 18.58 -3.66
CA GLU A 63 -0.92 18.65 -5.06
C GLU A 63 0.10 17.55 -5.41
N ILE A 64 1.20 17.48 -4.64
CA ILE A 64 2.24 16.46 -4.86
C ILE A 64 1.69 15.05 -4.65
N ILE A 65 0.80 14.86 -3.68
CA ILE A 65 0.17 13.56 -3.44
C ILE A 65 -0.76 13.19 -4.61
N ARG A 66 -1.56 14.12 -5.14
CA ARG A 66 -2.41 13.87 -6.31
C ARG A 66 -1.58 13.44 -7.53
N GLN A 67 -0.46 14.12 -7.77
CA GLN A 67 0.47 13.75 -8.84
C GLN A 67 1.04 12.34 -8.60
N GLN A 68 1.57 12.08 -7.41
CA GLN A 68 2.14 10.77 -7.05
C GLN A 68 1.14 9.62 -7.10
N LEU A 69 -0.14 9.87 -6.81
CA LEU A 69 -1.21 8.87 -6.93
C LEU A 69 -1.56 8.55 -8.38
N THR A 70 -1.39 9.50 -9.30
CA THR A 70 -1.69 9.32 -10.73
C THR A 70 -0.62 8.47 -11.42
N ASP A 71 0.64 8.68 -11.05
CA ASP A 71 1.81 8.04 -11.68
C ASP A 71 2.48 6.96 -10.81
N ALA A 72 1.74 6.39 -9.85
CA ALA A 72 2.32 5.48 -8.86
C ALA A 72 2.77 4.15 -9.48
N ALA A 73 3.95 3.67 -9.08
CA ALA A 73 4.35 2.29 -9.35
C ALA A 73 3.61 1.32 -8.42
N VAL A 74 3.12 0.20 -8.97
CA VAL A 74 2.44 -0.84 -8.19
C VAL A 74 3.42 -1.98 -7.91
N ARG A 75 3.46 -2.45 -6.66
CA ARG A 75 4.23 -3.63 -6.29
C ARG A 75 3.68 -4.88 -7.03
N PRO A 76 4.50 -5.91 -7.31
CA PRO A 76 4.04 -7.11 -8.01
C PRO A 76 2.78 -7.71 -7.38
N ALA A 77 1.69 -7.78 -8.16
CA ALA A 77 0.41 -8.33 -7.71
C ALA A 77 0.43 -9.85 -7.82
N THR A 78 0.91 -10.53 -6.78
CA THR A 78 0.96 -11.99 -6.70
C THR A 78 0.56 -12.49 -5.30
N PRO A 79 -0.13 -13.64 -5.18
CA PRO A 79 -0.38 -14.27 -3.88
C PRO A 79 0.89 -14.57 -3.07
N ALA A 80 2.02 -14.75 -3.75
CA ALA A 80 3.32 -15.00 -3.11
C ALA A 80 4.02 -13.72 -2.61
N TYR A 81 3.40 -12.53 -2.74
CA TYR A 81 4.06 -11.25 -2.54
C TYR A 81 4.68 -11.10 -1.15
N GLN A 82 4.03 -11.63 -0.11
CA GLN A 82 4.56 -11.56 1.25
C GLN A 82 5.89 -12.32 1.39
N ALA A 83 6.00 -13.52 0.81
CA ALA A 83 7.24 -14.29 0.82
C ALA A 83 8.33 -13.60 -0.02
N VAL A 84 7.97 -13.06 -1.19
CA VAL A 84 8.87 -12.26 -2.02
C VAL A 84 9.43 -11.07 -1.24
N SER A 85 8.55 -10.29 -0.59
CA SER A 85 8.93 -9.08 0.15
C SER A 85 9.85 -9.38 1.33
N LEU A 86 9.58 -10.44 2.09
CA LEU A 86 10.42 -10.83 3.23
C LEU A 86 11.81 -11.28 2.78
N ARG A 87 11.87 -12.11 1.74
CA ARG A 87 13.14 -12.58 1.20
C ARG A 87 13.99 -11.45 0.62
N LEU A 88 13.37 -10.50 -0.09
CA LEU A 88 14.05 -9.29 -0.57
C LEU A 88 14.64 -8.48 0.58
N ALA A 89 13.85 -8.23 1.63
CA ALA A 89 14.31 -7.48 2.79
C ALA A 89 15.48 -8.17 3.51
N ALA A 90 15.44 -9.50 3.62
CA ALA A 90 16.52 -10.28 4.21
C ALA A 90 17.80 -10.25 3.38
N ALA A 91 17.71 -10.44 2.06
CA ALA A 91 18.86 -10.40 1.14
C ALA A 91 19.54 -9.02 1.10
N LEU A 92 18.79 -7.94 1.32
CA LEU A 92 19.29 -6.57 1.36
C LEU A 92 19.84 -6.15 2.73
N SER A 93 19.80 -7.02 3.75
CA SER A 93 20.21 -6.69 5.12
C SER A 93 21.53 -7.38 5.53
N PRO A 94 22.51 -6.65 6.11
CA PRO A 94 22.51 -5.20 6.34
C PRO A 94 22.87 -4.44 5.07
N VAL A 95 22.22 -3.28 4.87
CA VAL A 95 22.41 -2.44 3.66
C VAL A 95 23.86 -1.95 3.48
N THR A 96 24.65 -1.91 4.54
CA THR A 96 26.06 -1.51 4.53
C THR A 96 27.01 -2.55 3.91
N LYS A 97 26.52 -3.76 3.63
CA LYS A 97 27.32 -4.87 3.07
C LYS A 97 26.87 -5.31 1.68
N ILE A 98 26.01 -4.53 1.02
CA ILE A 98 25.53 -4.83 -0.33
C ILE A 98 26.68 -4.75 -1.33
N ASP A 99 26.87 -5.82 -2.09
CA ASP A 99 27.67 -5.86 -3.31
C ASP A 99 26.68 -5.82 -4.49
N PRO A 100 26.61 -4.73 -5.29
CA PRO A 100 25.52 -4.53 -6.24
C PRO A 100 25.27 -5.70 -7.19
N GLU A 101 26.33 -6.26 -7.78
CA GLU A 101 26.20 -7.34 -8.76
C GLU A 101 25.84 -8.65 -8.07
N ARG A 102 26.58 -9.02 -7.01
CA ARG A 102 26.33 -10.28 -6.29
C ARG A 102 24.98 -10.30 -5.59
N THR A 103 24.58 -9.17 -4.99
CA THR A 103 23.30 -9.04 -4.31
C THR A 103 22.15 -9.09 -5.31
N ALA A 104 22.31 -8.59 -6.55
CA ALA A 104 21.30 -8.73 -7.59
C ALA A 104 21.05 -10.21 -7.96
N ASP A 105 22.11 -11.00 -8.10
CA ASP A 105 22.00 -12.44 -8.34
C ASP A 105 21.33 -13.19 -7.18
N ASP A 106 21.70 -12.87 -5.94
CA ASP A 106 21.07 -13.48 -4.75
C ASP A 106 19.58 -13.11 -4.67
N ILE A 107 19.24 -11.84 -4.86
CA ILE A 107 17.84 -11.38 -4.90
C ILE A 107 17.04 -12.17 -5.95
N THR A 108 17.59 -12.36 -7.16
CA THR A 108 16.94 -13.15 -8.22
C THR A 108 16.66 -14.58 -7.73
N ALA A 109 17.65 -15.25 -7.16
CA ALA A 109 17.50 -16.60 -6.62
C ALA A 109 16.48 -16.68 -5.47
N GLN A 110 16.47 -15.68 -4.58
CA GLN A 110 15.52 -15.63 -3.46
C GLN A 110 14.08 -15.38 -3.92
N VAL A 111 13.88 -14.47 -4.89
CA VAL A 111 12.55 -14.22 -5.46
C VAL A 111 12.01 -15.47 -6.15
N GLN A 112 12.84 -16.19 -6.93
CA GLN A 112 12.42 -17.44 -7.55
C GLN A 112 12.01 -18.49 -6.52
N LYS A 113 12.78 -18.64 -5.42
CA LYS A 113 12.39 -19.54 -4.32
C LYS A 113 11.06 -19.17 -3.67
N ALA A 114 10.79 -17.87 -3.49
CA ALA A 114 9.49 -17.41 -2.96
C ALA A 114 8.34 -17.73 -3.91
N VAL A 115 8.51 -17.48 -5.22
CA VAL A 115 7.50 -17.79 -6.24
C VAL A 115 7.23 -19.30 -6.31
N ASP A 116 8.27 -20.12 -6.21
CA ASP A 116 8.16 -21.58 -6.20
C ASP A 116 7.60 -22.16 -4.89
N GLY A 117 7.41 -21.35 -3.84
CA GLY A 117 6.99 -21.81 -2.51
C GLY A 117 8.02 -22.70 -1.79
N LYS A 118 9.31 -22.50 -2.08
CA LYS A 118 10.40 -23.33 -1.55
C LYS A 118 11.18 -22.65 -0.42
N GLY A 119 11.70 -23.49 0.48
CA GLY A 119 12.59 -23.08 1.58
C GLY A 119 11.87 -22.43 2.75
N LEU A 120 12.60 -22.20 3.84
CA LEU A 120 12.09 -21.51 5.03
C LEU A 120 12.08 -20.00 4.81
N LEU A 121 11.13 -19.32 5.46
CA LEU A 121 11.17 -17.86 5.57
C LEU A 121 12.23 -17.48 6.60
N PRO A 122 13.05 -16.46 6.29
CA PRO A 122 14.06 -15.94 7.21
C PRO A 122 13.45 -15.20 8.40
#